data_AF-A0A9D5Q3K3-F1
#
_entry.id   AF-A0A9D5Q3K3-F1
#
_cell.length_a   1.000
_cell.length_b   1.000
_cell.length_c   1.000
_cell.angle_alpha   90.00
_cell.angle_beta   90.00
_cell.angle_gamma   90.00
#
_symmetry.space_group_name_H-M   'P 1'
#
loop_
_entity.id
_entity.type
_entity.pdbx_description
1 polymer ?
#
loop_
_entity_poly.entity_id
_entity_poly.type
_entity_poly.pdbx_seq_one_letter_code
_entity_poly.pdbx_strand_id
1 'polypeptide(L)'
;MFRKIMADPSPSAENRPREGDLYRTVTTFGKTFELRYGYYDDIDRSGEPDVIYPDFRAVPVYTEEGEPFITMMQDACEHFKGKCRRTDDTTCAECTHCKRGEEWLGICACPKNKSYEISFRRKQL
;
A
#
# COMPACT_ATOMS: atom_id res chain seq x y z
N MET A 1 -27.43 46.51 13.76
CA MET A 1 -27.79 45.20 13.18
C MET A 1 -26.51 44.43 12.94
N PHE A 2 -26.24 43.37 13.71
CA PHE A 2 -25.18 42.41 13.41
C PHE A 2 -25.76 41.02 13.63
N ARG A 3 -26.11 40.33 12.54
CA ARG A 3 -26.46 38.91 12.58
C ARG A 3 -25.15 38.14 12.71
N LYS A 4 -24.95 37.54 13.89
CA LYS A 4 -23.93 36.53 14.13
C LYS A 4 -24.20 35.38 13.16
N ILE A 5 -23.32 35.18 12.20
CA ILE A 5 -23.28 33.97 11.39
C ILE A 5 -22.87 32.86 12.36
N MET A 6 -23.79 31.95 12.67
CA MET A 6 -23.44 30.74 13.40
C MET A 6 -22.59 29.89 12.45
N ALA A 7 -21.34 29.65 12.86
CA ALA A 7 -20.53 28.61 12.25
C ALA A 7 -21.28 27.29 12.44
N ASP A 8 -21.49 26.55 11.36
CA ASP A 8 -22.05 25.20 11.42
C ASP A 8 -21.24 24.36 12.41
N PRO A 9 -21.89 23.55 13.27
CA PRO A 9 -21.17 22.66 14.15
C PRO A 9 -20.40 21.66 13.29
N SER A 10 -19.08 21.75 13.34
CA SER A 10 -18.16 20.67 12.99
C SER A 10 -18.78 19.32 13.39
N PRO A 11 -18.82 18.32 12.50
CA PRO A 11 -19.42 17.02 12.83
C PRO A 11 -18.77 16.49 14.11
N SER A 12 -19.60 16.21 15.10
CA SER A 12 -19.18 15.63 16.38
C SER A 12 -18.32 14.39 16.11
N ALA A 13 -17.25 14.21 16.90
CA ALA A 13 -16.25 13.15 16.69
C ALA A 13 -16.85 11.73 16.61
N GLU A 14 -18.07 11.52 17.10
CA GLU A 14 -18.82 10.25 17.06
C GLU A 14 -19.31 9.85 15.66
N ASN A 15 -19.41 10.78 14.70
CA ASN A 15 -19.88 10.51 13.34
C ASN A 15 -18.74 10.34 12.32
N ARG A 16 -17.48 10.29 12.75
CA ARG A 16 -16.34 10.09 11.85
C ARG A 16 -16.15 8.60 11.55
N PRO A 17 -15.87 8.22 10.30
CA PRO A 17 -15.54 6.84 9.95
C PRO A 17 -14.41 6.32 10.82
N ARG A 18 -14.54 5.09 11.31
CA ARG A 18 -13.47 4.37 11.98
C ARG A 18 -12.49 3.82 10.95
N GLU A 19 -11.33 3.40 11.43
CA GLU A 19 -10.39 2.66 10.60
C GLU A 19 -11.08 1.45 9.96
N GLY A 20 -11.03 1.38 8.63
CA GLY A 20 -11.65 0.31 7.84
C GLY A 20 -13.11 0.55 7.45
N ASP A 21 -13.78 1.60 7.94
CA ASP A 21 -15.16 1.95 7.51
C ASP A 21 -15.17 2.48 6.08
N LEU A 22 -14.09 3.14 5.68
CA LEU A 22 -13.86 3.59 4.31
C LEU A 22 -12.85 2.69 3.64
N TYR A 23 -13.16 2.29 2.42
CA TYR A 23 -12.25 1.56 1.56
C TYR A 23 -12.47 1.94 0.11
N ARG A 24 -11.47 1.65 -0.72
CA ARG A 24 -11.64 1.55 -2.16
C ARG A 24 -10.90 0.33 -2.67
N THR A 25 -11.32 -0.15 -3.84
CA THR A 25 -10.62 -1.23 -4.51
C THR A 25 -9.67 -0.69 -5.56
N VAL A 26 -8.46 -1.22 -5.60
CA VAL A 26 -7.46 -0.92 -6.63
C VAL A 26 -7.10 -2.22 -7.34
N THR A 27 -7.08 -2.19 -8.67
CA THR A 27 -6.70 -3.34 -9.49
C THR A 27 -5.37 -3.07 -10.16
N THR A 28 -4.38 -3.94 -9.95
CA THR A 28 -3.06 -3.81 -10.56
C THR A 28 -2.43 -5.20 -10.75
N PHE A 29 -1.70 -5.37 -11.85
CA PHE A 29 -1.09 -6.64 -12.25
C PHE A 29 -2.03 -7.85 -12.15
N GLY A 30 -3.29 -7.69 -12.58
CA GLY A 30 -4.29 -8.75 -12.60
C GLY A 30 -4.86 -9.16 -11.24
N LYS A 31 -4.60 -8.40 -10.17
CA LYS A 31 -5.19 -8.61 -8.84
C LYS A 31 -5.88 -7.35 -8.33
N THR A 32 -6.90 -7.56 -7.51
CA THR A 32 -7.66 -6.49 -6.86
C THR A 32 -7.37 -6.50 -5.37
N PHE A 33 -7.08 -5.33 -4.81
CA PHE A 33 -6.80 -5.12 -3.40
C PHE A 33 -7.77 -4.10 -2.82
N GLU A 34 -8.19 -4.32 -1.59
CA GLU A 34 -8.92 -3.34 -0.78
C GLU A 34 -7.90 -2.45 -0.07
N LEU A 35 -7.91 -1.16 -0.39
CA LEU A 35 -7.18 -0.13 0.34
C LEU A 35 -8.14 0.48 1.34
N ARG A 36 -7.87 0.24 2.62
CA ARG A 36 -8.66 0.79 3.73
C ARG A 36 -8.14 2.17 4.10
N TYR A 37 -8.98 2.95 4.77
CA TYR A 37 -8.61 4.24 5.30
C TYR A 37 -8.76 4.25 6.82
N GLY A 38 -7.86 4.95 7.50
CA GLY A 38 -7.89 5.05 8.96
C GLY A 38 -7.12 6.25 9.49
N TYR A 39 -6.90 6.25 10.80
CA TYR A 39 -6.20 7.32 11.51
C TYR A 39 -5.14 6.68 12.39
N TYR A 40 -3.88 7.13 12.27
CA TYR A 40 -2.78 6.54 13.04
C TYR A 40 -2.80 6.91 14.53
N ASP A 41 -3.53 7.96 14.94
CA ASP A 41 -3.71 8.35 16.34
C ASP A 41 -5.15 8.79 16.64
N ASP A 42 -5.69 8.38 17.79
CA ASP A 42 -7.02 8.78 18.26
C ASP A 42 -7.13 10.29 18.55
N ILE A 43 -6.00 10.97 18.77
CA ILE A 43 -5.92 12.37 19.17
C ILE A 43 -6.04 13.32 17.96
N ASP A 44 -5.74 12.85 16.74
CA ASP A 44 -5.71 13.69 15.55
C ASP A 44 -6.64 13.20 14.42
N ARG A 45 -7.88 12.87 14.78
CA ARG A 45 -8.94 12.65 13.78
C ARG A 45 -9.35 13.94 13.05
N SER A 46 -8.65 15.06 13.25
CA SER A 46 -8.99 16.38 12.73
C SER A 46 -8.78 16.51 11.22
N GLY A 47 -7.98 15.61 10.62
CA GLY A 47 -7.68 15.55 9.20
C GLY A 47 -8.48 14.52 8.39
N GLU A 48 -8.11 14.39 7.12
CA GLU A 48 -8.56 13.31 6.23
C GLU A 48 -7.90 11.97 6.66
N PRO A 49 -8.58 10.83 6.50
CA PRO A 49 -8.00 9.54 6.88
C PRO A 49 -6.91 9.11 5.90
N ASP A 50 -5.86 8.50 6.43
CA ASP A 50 -4.73 7.98 5.65
C ASP A 50 -5.05 6.64 5.01
N VAL A 51 -4.41 6.35 3.87
CA VAL A 51 -4.52 5.06 3.20
C VAL A 51 -3.68 4.01 3.94
N ILE A 52 -4.31 2.88 4.26
CA ILE A 52 -3.69 1.71 4.87
C ILE A 52 -3.48 0.67 3.76
N TYR A 53 -2.22 0.49 3.39
CA TYR A 53 -1.82 -0.49 2.38
C TYR A 53 -1.70 -1.90 2.98
N PRO A 54 -1.97 -2.96 2.19
CA PRO A 54 -1.73 -4.32 2.63
C PRO A 54 -0.26 -4.55 3.01
N ASP A 55 -0.04 -5.32 4.08
CA ASP A 55 1.31 -5.77 4.45
C ASP A 55 1.66 -7.06 3.71
N PHE A 56 2.29 -6.91 2.54
CA PHE A 56 2.76 -8.04 1.75
C PHE A 56 3.98 -8.76 2.35
N ARG A 57 4.60 -8.25 3.43
CA ARG A 57 5.61 -9.02 4.19
C ARG A 57 4.94 -10.03 5.09
N ALA A 58 3.87 -9.62 5.78
CA ALA A 58 3.11 -10.48 6.66
C ALA A 58 2.28 -11.51 5.88
N VAL A 59 1.63 -11.07 4.78
CA VAL A 59 0.80 -11.93 3.93
C VAL A 59 1.23 -11.76 2.46
N PRO A 60 2.24 -12.54 2.01
CA PRO A 60 2.74 -12.44 0.64
C PRO A 60 1.68 -12.79 -0.40
N VAL A 61 1.59 -11.93 -1.41
CA VAL A 61 0.75 -12.14 -2.60
C VAL A 61 1.65 -12.08 -3.82
N TYR A 62 1.40 -12.92 -4.82
CA TYR A 62 2.22 -13.02 -6.02
C TYR A 62 1.38 -12.90 -7.29
N THR A 63 1.94 -12.36 -8.36
CA THR A 63 1.35 -12.45 -9.70
C THR A 63 1.34 -13.90 -10.20
N GLU A 64 0.70 -14.15 -11.34
CA GLU A 64 0.68 -15.48 -11.96
C GLU A 64 2.08 -15.95 -12.39
N GLU A 65 2.99 -15.01 -12.66
CA GLU A 65 4.40 -15.24 -12.99
C GLU A 65 5.29 -15.41 -11.75
N GLY A 66 4.70 -15.38 -10.55
CA GLY A 66 5.41 -15.51 -9.28
C GLY A 66 6.16 -14.25 -8.83
N GLU A 67 5.86 -13.06 -9.40
CA GLU A 67 6.42 -11.79 -8.93
C GLU A 67 5.68 -11.36 -7.65
N PRO A 68 6.35 -11.14 -6.50
CA PRO A 68 5.66 -10.74 -5.29
C PRO A 68 5.16 -9.30 -5.42
N PHE A 69 3.94 -9.08 -4.92
CA PHE A 69 3.43 -7.74 -4.66
C PHE A 69 4.19 -7.11 -3.50
N ILE A 70 4.36 -5.80 -3.60
CA ILE A 70 5.02 -4.96 -2.60
C ILE A 70 4.23 -3.66 -2.45
N THR A 71 4.33 -3.08 -1.27
CA THR A 71 4.04 -1.65 -1.10
C THR A 71 5.34 -0.92 -1.37
N MET A 72 5.31 0.09 -2.23
CA MET A 72 6.51 0.82 -2.65
C MET A 72 7.24 1.50 -1.49
N MET A 73 6.53 1.86 -0.42
CA MET A 73 7.08 2.42 0.83
C MET A 73 7.76 1.37 1.73
N GLN A 74 7.64 0.09 1.42
CA GLN A 74 8.27 -0.99 2.19
C GLN A 74 9.79 -0.94 2.03
N ASP A 75 10.51 -1.27 3.10
CA ASP A 75 11.96 -1.40 3.13
C ASP A 75 12.49 -2.24 1.95
N ALA A 76 13.58 -1.77 1.36
CA ALA A 76 14.25 -2.46 0.28
C ALA A 76 14.87 -3.78 0.73
N CYS A 77 14.67 -4.84 -0.05
CA CYS A 77 15.29 -6.15 0.20
C CYS A 77 16.83 -6.12 0.09
N GLU A 78 17.49 -7.18 0.52
CA GLU A 78 18.95 -7.34 0.41
C GLU A 78 19.47 -7.35 -1.04
N HIS A 79 18.60 -7.68 -2.01
CA HIS A 79 18.92 -7.66 -3.44
C HIS A 79 18.60 -6.32 -4.12
N PHE A 80 18.47 -5.25 -3.32
CA PHE A 80 18.24 -3.90 -3.82
C PHE A 80 19.27 -3.51 -4.89
N LYS A 81 18.76 -2.87 -5.95
CA LYS A 81 19.59 -2.30 -7.00
C LYS A 81 19.02 -0.92 -7.34
N GLY A 82 19.70 0.14 -6.92
CA GLY A 82 19.29 1.52 -7.16
C GLY A 82 20.47 2.40 -7.56
N LYS A 83 20.23 3.71 -7.71
CA LYS A 83 21.29 4.68 -7.99
C LYS A 83 22.22 4.88 -6.79
N CYS A 84 21.67 4.78 -5.58
CA CYS A 84 22.39 4.92 -4.32
C CYS A 84 22.63 3.54 -3.68
N ARG A 85 23.56 3.48 -2.73
CA ARG A 85 23.74 2.29 -1.88
C ARG A 85 22.52 2.15 -0.96
N ARG A 86 22.07 0.92 -0.71
CA ARG A 86 20.99 0.62 0.25
C ARG A 86 21.37 1.11 1.66
N THR A 87 20.47 1.86 2.25
CA THR A 87 20.44 2.31 3.66
C THR A 87 19.18 1.77 4.33
N ASP A 88 19.03 2.01 5.63
CA ASP A 88 17.83 1.61 6.39
C ASP A 88 16.57 2.37 5.94
N ASP A 89 16.74 3.57 5.36
CA ASP A 89 15.64 4.38 4.80
C ASP A 89 15.32 4.06 3.34
N THR A 90 16.08 3.15 2.71
CA THR A 90 15.86 2.83 1.29
C THR A 90 14.61 1.99 1.13
N THR A 91 13.71 2.42 0.26
CA THR A 91 12.45 1.73 0.01
C THR A 91 12.47 0.95 -1.31
N CYS A 92 11.51 0.05 -1.48
CA CYS A 92 11.32 -0.67 -2.75
C CYS A 92 11.09 0.29 -3.93
N ALA A 93 10.48 1.46 -3.70
CA ALA A 93 10.22 2.48 -4.73
C ALA A 93 11.48 2.95 -5.48
N GLU A 94 12.65 2.83 -4.85
CA GLU A 94 13.95 3.28 -5.37
C GLU A 94 14.71 2.17 -6.11
N CYS A 95 14.22 0.94 -6.05
CA CYS A 95 14.85 -0.22 -6.68
C CYS A 95 14.50 -0.28 -8.17
N THR A 96 15.49 -0.53 -9.04
CA THR A 96 15.30 -0.74 -10.48
C THR A 96 14.45 -1.96 -10.80
N HIS A 97 14.28 -2.88 -9.84
CA HIS A 97 13.42 -4.05 -9.98
C HIS A 97 11.97 -3.79 -9.55
N CYS A 98 11.65 -2.62 -8.99
CA CYS A 98 10.28 -2.27 -8.66
C CYS A 98 9.53 -1.87 -9.93
N LYS A 99 8.50 -2.65 -10.29
CA LYS A 99 7.52 -2.24 -11.28
C LYS A 99 6.37 -1.55 -10.55
N ARG A 100 6.17 -0.27 -10.85
CA ARG A 100 5.11 0.53 -10.24
C ARG A 100 3.76 0.10 -10.80
N GLY A 101 2.80 -0.11 -9.91
CA GLY A 101 1.41 -0.34 -10.25
C GLY A 101 0.59 0.92 -9.98
N GLU A 102 -0.67 0.70 -9.63
CA GLU A 102 -1.56 1.75 -9.17
C GLU A 102 -1.21 2.17 -7.74
N GLU A 103 -1.31 3.46 -7.43
CA GLU A 103 -1.03 4.02 -6.10
C GLU A 103 0.38 3.69 -5.60
N TRP A 104 0.53 3.35 -4.32
CA TRP A 104 1.77 2.84 -3.74
C TRP A 104 1.92 1.31 -3.85
N LEU A 105 1.10 0.64 -4.67
CA LEU A 105 1.27 -0.79 -4.95
C LEU A 105 2.25 -1.00 -6.10
N GLY A 106 3.00 -2.10 -6.03
CA GLY A 106 3.90 -2.52 -7.10
C GLY A 106 4.19 -4.00 -7.03
N ILE A 107 5.07 -4.46 -7.91
CA ILE A 107 5.62 -5.82 -7.87
C ILE A 107 7.14 -5.78 -7.93
N CYS A 108 7.77 -6.75 -7.26
CA CYS A 108 9.22 -6.95 -7.35
C CYS A 108 9.55 -7.87 -8.53
N ALA A 109 10.11 -7.32 -9.59
CA ALA A 109 10.60 -8.09 -10.73
C ALA A 109 12.00 -8.71 -10.51
N CYS A 110 12.54 -8.63 -9.30
CA CYS A 110 13.85 -9.20 -8.98
C CYS A 110 13.77 -10.73 -9.07
N PRO A 111 14.60 -11.40 -9.90
CA PRO A 111 14.56 -12.86 -10.03
C PRO A 111 14.79 -13.60 -8.71
N LYS A 112 15.54 -13.00 -7.78
CA LYS A 112 15.83 -13.57 -6.47
C LYS A 112 14.61 -13.64 -5.54
N ASN A 113 13.62 -12.78 -5.77
CA ASN A 113 12.41 -12.72 -4.94
C ASN A 113 11.21 -13.40 -5.61
N LYS A 114 11.38 -13.99 -6.81
CA LYS A 114 10.29 -14.69 -7.50
C LYS A 114 9.98 -16.02 -6.81
N SER A 115 8.69 -16.31 -6.64
CA SER A 115 8.24 -17.64 -6.21
C SER A 115 8.14 -18.57 -7.42
N TYR A 116 9.11 -19.48 -7.54
CA TYR A 116 9.12 -20.46 -8.62
C TYR A 116 8.08 -21.57 -8.44
N GLU A 117 7.62 -21.83 -7.22
CA GLU A 117 6.56 -22.82 -6.96
C GLU A 117 5.23 -22.44 -7.63
N ILE A 118 4.92 -21.13 -7.67
CA ILE A 118 3.70 -20.61 -8.31
C ILE A 118 3.81 -20.71 -9.84
N SER A 119 4.98 -20.36 -10.40
CA SER A 119 5.19 -20.44 -11.85
C SER A 119 5.29 -21.87 -12.39
N PHE A 120 5.71 -22.85 -11.57
CA PHE A 120 5.82 -24.25 -12.00
C PHE A 120 4.49 -24.98 -12.06
N ARG A 121 3.56 -24.71 -11.12
CA ARG A 121 2.23 -25.36 -11.08
C ARG A 121 1.40 -25.13 -12.35
N ARG A 122 1.67 -24.05 -13.09
CA ARG A 122 1.00 -23.76 -14.36
C ARG A 122 1.59 -24.43 -15.59
N LYS A 123 2.88 -24.80 -15.59
CA LYS A 123 3.47 -25.50 -16.75
C LYS A 123 3.00 -26.95 -16.90
N GLN A 124 2.24 -27.45 -15.93
CA GLN A 124 1.71 -28.81 -15.90
C GLN A 124 0.19 -28.89 -16.14
N LEU A 125 -0.47 -27.74 -16.36
CA LEU A 125 -1.88 -27.63 -16.73
C LEU A 125 -1.99 -27.17 -18.20
#